data_AF-A0A803MPK5-F1
#
_entry.id   AF-A0A803MPK5-F1
#
_cell.length_a   1.000
_cell.length_b   1.000
_cell.length_c   1.000
_cell.angle_alpha   90.00
_cell.angle_beta   90.00
_cell.angle_gamma   90.00
#
_symmetry.space_group_name_H-M   'P 1'
#
loop_
_entity.id
_entity.type
_entity.pdbx_description
1 polymer ?
#
loop_
_entity_poly.entity_id
_entity_poly.type
_entity_poly.pdbx_seq_one_letter_code
_entity_poly.pdbx_strand_id
1 'polypeptide(L)'
;MKPSIITNNVTPKQSNGKRFIISCFFIICFLCTLASINEIRYESLLNLSKCAFSRAPSLLSNSSSLDSFPLSLRTIKSSPSDDEIRVLVGILTLPDQYHKRHFLRMIYGTQSPEGARVDLKFVFCNLTKEDQKVLVALEIMRYNDIIILNCSENMNKGKTYTYFSSLPNIFNNNEGPYPPYHYVLKTDDDTYFRLDNLVKSLRPLPREDLYYGYVIPCPSMDPFVNYMSGMGYLVSWDIAEWIKESDIPKAHLEGPEDKIFGDWMRNGHRGKNRFNAKWSMYNYPEPRTGCTHELWPDTIAVHLLKTQEKWIKTLEYFNATKNLKPSKIILHVGEVQGIPLLELILPNLRKKGEVIVSTKHNDDEQFVWESQAGGSFTATRDTTGEQLGRGTKITLFLKENQVTMSASGYRVLIIGPEWKSFEISTQSYESFQMSDSNSFSRLVPPVC
;
A
#
# COMPACT_ATOMS: atom_id res chain seq x y z
N MET A 1 -74.50 36.92 40.87
CA MET A 1 -73.54 35.86 41.27
C MET A 1 -72.21 36.07 40.55
N LYS A 2 -71.12 36.29 41.30
CA LYS A 2 -69.76 35.82 40.94
C LYS A 2 -69.72 34.28 41.12
N PRO A 3 -68.65 33.54 40.79
CA PRO A 3 -67.80 33.45 39.58
C PRO A 3 -67.58 31.95 39.18
N SER A 4 -66.75 31.63 38.17
CA SER A 4 -65.80 30.47 38.28
C SER A 4 -64.76 30.44 37.15
N ILE A 5 -63.51 30.33 37.61
CA ILE A 5 -62.23 30.21 36.91
C ILE A 5 -61.99 28.75 36.50
N ILE A 6 -61.35 28.50 35.35
CA ILE A 6 -60.64 27.24 35.09
C ILE A 6 -59.20 27.57 34.69
N THR A 7 -58.28 27.15 35.55
CA THR A 7 -56.82 27.12 35.39
C THR A 7 -56.39 25.84 34.68
N ASN A 8 -55.43 25.91 33.77
CA ASN A 8 -54.60 24.76 33.40
C ASN A 8 -53.13 25.08 33.70
N ASN A 9 -52.58 24.32 34.64
CA ASN A 9 -51.20 24.37 35.10
C ASN A 9 -50.25 23.76 34.06
N VAL A 10 -49.19 24.48 33.70
CA VAL A 10 -48.00 23.92 33.04
C VAL A 10 -46.95 23.66 34.12
N THR A 11 -46.62 22.39 34.37
CA THR A 11 -45.48 22.00 35.21
C THR A 11 -44.18 22.05 34.41
N PRO A 12 -43.09 22.67 34.93
CA PRO A 12 -41.79 22.67 34.25
C PRO A 12 -41.07 21.34 34.47
N LYS A 13 -40.69 20.67 33.37
CA LYS A 13 -39.88 19.44 33.40
C LYS A 13 -38.42 19.83 33.70
N GLN A 14 -37.90 19.34 34.82
CA GLN A 14 -36.55 19.58 35.33
C GLN A 14 -35.43 19.28 34.31
N SER A 15 -34.39 20.11 34.34
CA SER A 15 -33.25 20.06 33.43
C SER A 15 -32.27 18.92 33.76
N ASN A 16 -32.03 18.06 32.76
CA ASN A 16 -30.96 17.05 32.76
C ASN A 16 -29.57 17.63 32.42
N GLY A 17 -29.44 18.95 32.22
CA GLY A 17 -28.19 19.59 31.79
C GLY A 17 -27.05 19.50 32.81
N LYS A 18 -27.34 19.34 34.11
CA LYS A 18 -26.29 19.28 35.15
C LYS A 18 -25.51 17.96 35.16
N ARG A 19 -26.11 16.85 34.72
CA ARG A 19 -25.42 15.54 34.66
C ARG A 19 -24.48 15.43 33.44
N PHE A 20 -24.79 16.12 32.35
CA PHE A 20 -23.97 16.13 31.13
C PHE A 20 -22.70 16.96 31.31
N ILE A 21 -22.80 18.12 31.97
CA ILE A 21 -21.65 19.01 32.22
C ILE A 21 -20.59 18.34 33.12
N ILE A 22 -21.02 17.57 34.13
CA ILE A 22 -20.10 16.83 35.01
C ILE A 22 -19.38 15.72 34.21
N SER A 23 -20.08 15.03 33.30
CA SER A 23 -19.47 14.02 32.43
C SER A 23 -18.45 14.61 31.45
N CYS A 24 -18.74 15.78 30.87
CA CYS A 24 -17.80 16.48 29.99
C CYS A 24 -16.55 16.96 30.74
N PHE A 25 -16.69 17.39 32.00
CA PHE A 25 -15.55 17.81 32.82
C PHE A 25 -14.57 16.65 33.08
N PHE A 26 -15.07 15.46 33.40
CA PHE A 26 -14.21 14.28 33.60
C PHE A 26 -13.52 13.82 32.29
N ILE A 27 -14.20 13.93 31.14
CA ILE A 27 -13.61 13.62 29.84
C ILE A 27 -12.51 14.62 29.48
N ILE A 28 -12.73 15.92 29.74
CA ILE A 28 -11.72 16.95 29.51
C ILE A 28 -10.52 16.75 30.44
N CYS A 29 -10.74 16.48 31.74
CA CYS A 29 -9.64 16.16 32.65
C CYS A 29 -8.86 14.92 32.21
N PHE A 30 -9.55 13.87 31.74
CA PHE A 30 -8.89 12.66 31.22
C PHE A 30 -8.06 12.94 29.96
N LEU A 31 -8.59 13.74 29.02
CA LEU A 31 -7.87 14.17 27.82
C LEU A 31 -6.68 15.07 28.16
N CYS A 32 -6.81 15.97 29.14
CA CYS A 32 -5.70 16.78 29.64
C CYS A 32 -4.61 15.91 30.28
N THR A 33 -4.97 14.90 31.09
CA THR A 33 -3.97 13.98 31.66
C THR A 33 -3.27 13.14 30.59
N LEU A 34 -3.97 12.68 29.56
CA LEU A 34 -3.38 11.98 28.42
C LEU A 34 -2.46 12.89 27.58
N ALA A 35 -2.85 14.16 27.41
CA ALA A 35 -2.03 15.15 26.75
C ALA A 35 -0.74 15.43 27.53
N SER A 36 -0.83 15.61 28.86
CA SER A 36 0.35 15.82 29.72
C SER A 36 1.28 14.60 29.76
N ILE A 37 0.74 13.38 29.75
CA ILE A 37 1.55 12.14 29.69
C ILE A 37 2.29 12.05 28.34
N ASN A 38 1.63 12.43 27.24
CA ASN A 38 2.28 12.45 25.91
C ASN A 38 3.31 13.58 25.78
N GLU A 39 3.07 14.74 26.38
CA GLU A 39 4.00 15.88 26.39
C GLU A 39 5.24 15.61 27.26
N ILE A 40 5.06 15.00 28.44
CA ILE A 40 6.17 14.54 29.30
C ILE A 40 7.00 13.44 28.62
N ARG A 41 6.36 12.54 27.86
CA ARG A 41 7.06 11.51 27.07
C ARG A 41 7.87 12.14 25.92
N TYR A 42 7.38 13.23 25.34
CA TYR A 42 8.05 13.96 24.26
C TYR A 42 9.23 14.79 24.77
N GLU A 43 9.09 15.48 25.91
CA GLU A 43 10.18 16.22 26.57
C GLU A 43 11.27 15.29 27.12
N SER A 44 10.89 14.13 27.67
CA SER A 44 11.86 13.10 28.08
C SER A 44 12.66 12.57 26.89
N LEU A 45 12.00 12.27 25.75
CA LEU A 45 12.66 11.81 24.52
C LEU A 45 13.54 12.88 23.87
N LEU A 46 13.15 14.17 23.91
CA LEU A 46 13.94 15.27 23.40
C LEU A 46 15.17 15.55 24.28
N ASN A 47 15.06 15.46 25.61
CA ASN A 47 16.21 15.61 26.51
C ASN A 47 17.17 14.41 26.43
N LEU A 48 16.66 13.19 26.21
CA LEU A 48 17.48 12.01 25.87
C LEU A 48 18.25 12.19 24.55
N SER A 49 17.65 12.82 23.54
CA SER A 49 18.35 13.12 22.27
C SER A 49 19.42 14.22 22.40
N LYS A 50 19.25 15.19 23.31
CA LYS A 50 20.23 16.27 23.53
C LYS A 50 21.43 15.82 24.35
N CYS A 51 21.26 14.86 25.26
CA CYS A 51 22.38 14.25 25.99
C CYS A 51 23.17 13.23 25.14
N ALA A 52 22.54 12.58 24.15
CA ALA A 52 23.21 11.63 23.26
C ALA A 52 24.18 12.30 22.27
N PHE A 53 24.02 13.60 21.99
CA PHE A 53 24.85 14.34 21.01
C PHE A 53 25.93 15.25 21.62
N SER A 54 26.05 15.33 22.95
CA SER A 54 26.98 16.24 23.63
C SER A 54 28.20 15.57 24.30
N ARG A 55 28.41 14.27 24.09
CA ARG A 55 29.65 13.57 24.51
C ARG A 55 30.16 12.64 23.42
N ALA A 56 30.85 13.21 22.45
CA ALA A 56 31.83 12.47 21.65
C ALA A 56 33.22 13.01 21.99
N PRO A 57 34.04 12.32 22.80
CA PRO A 57 35.47 12.49 22.74
C PRO A 57 36.01 11.71 21.54
N SER A 58 36.87 12.38 20.77
CA SER A 58 37.85 11.77 19.89
C SER A 58 38.66 10.71 20.64
N LEU A 59 38.97 9.58 19.98
CA LEU A 59 40.28 8.89 20.01
C LEU A 59 40.27 7.59 19.17
N LEU A 60 41.40 7.37 18.51
CA LEU A 60 41.78 6.21 17.69
C LEU A 60 41.95 4.93 18.54
N SER A 61 41.69 3.76 17.94
CA SER A 61 42.56 2.56 17.86
C SER A 61 41.85 1.20 17.99
N ASN A 62 42.28 0.30 17.08
CA ASN A 62 42.33 -1.17 17.05
C ASN A 62 41.48 -2.07 17.97
N SER A 63 40.79 -2.98 17.28
CA SER A 63 40.66 -4.45 17.49
C SER A 63 39.91 -5.05 18.70
N SER A 64 39.18 -6.11 18.34
CA SER A 64 38.75 -7.30 19.11
C SER A 64 37.49 -7.23 19.99
N SER A 65 36.46 -7.90 19.46
CA SER A 65 35.50 -8.84 20.09
C SER A 65 34.70 -8.48 21.35
N LEU A 66 33.37 -8.52 21.12
CA LEU A 66 32.28 -9.15 21.89
C LEU A 66 31.54 -8.36 23.00
N ASP A 67 30.24 -8.20 22.68
CA ASP A 67 29.07 -8.54 23.49
C ASP A 67 28.16 -7.45 24.09
N SER A 68 26.99 -7.35 23.43
CA SER A 68 25.63 -7.50 23.99
C SER A 68 24.88 -6.30 24.63
N PHE A 69 23.74 -5.95 24.01
CA PHE A 69 22.50 -5.54 24.68
C PHE A 69 21.26 -6.10 23.93
N PRO A 70 20.11 -6.36 24.59
CA PRO A 70 19.19 -7.46 24.23
C PRO A 70 17.87 -7.06 23.53
N LEU A 71 17.61 -7.72 22.40
CA LEU A 71 16.48 -8.64 22.10
C LEU A 71 15.01 -8.28 22.42
N SER A 72 14.17 -8.15 21.38
CA SER A 72 12.86 -8.86 21.28
C SER A 72 12.28 -8.94 19.85
N LEU A 73 12.84 -9.81 19.01
CA LEU A 73 12.07 -10.79 18.25
C LEU A 73 13.00 -11.97 18.01
N ARG A 74 13.09 -12.87 18.99
CA ARG A 74 13.76 -14.17 18.84
C ARG A 74 12.91 -14.99 17.86
N THR A 75 13.26 -14.91 16.58
CA THR A 75 13.10 -16.07 15.71
C THR A 75 13.89 -17.17 16.37
N ILE A 76 13.19 -18.22 16.80
CA ILE A 76 13.82 -19.44 17.29
C ILE A 76 14.78 -19.88 16.18
N LYS A 77 16.09 -19.82 16.44
CA LYS A 77 17.09 -20.54 15.64
C LYS A 77 16.81 -22.02 15.85
N SER A 78 15.83 -22.56 15.14
CA SER A 78 15.92 -23.94 14.73
C SER A 78 17.15 -24.03 13.84
N SER A 79 18.02 -24.99 14.11
CA SER A 79 18.87 -25.54 13.04
C SER A 79 17.98 -25.70 11.80
N PRO A 80 18.39 -25.26 10.60
CA PRO A 80 17.58 -25.46 9.41
C PRO A 80 17.25 -26.95 9.35
N SER A 81 15.97 -27.29 9.57
CA SER A 81 15.52 -28.65 9.40
C SER A 81 15.75 -28.97 7.94
N ASP A 82 16.24 -30.16 7.62
CA ASP A 82 16.43 -30.60 6.23
C ASP A 82 15.14 -30.47 5.39
N ASP A 83 14.00 -30.40 6.08
CA ASP A 83 12.65 -30.19 5.56
C ASP A 83 12.30 -28.73 5.16
N GLU A 84 13.08 -27.72 5.56
CA GLU A 84 12.73 -26.32 5.27
C GLU A 84 13.08 -25.93 3.84
N ILE A 85 12.09 -25.50 3.05
CA ILE A 85 12.31 -25.00 1.68
C ILE A 85 12.69 -23.53 1.71
N ARG A 86 13.82 -23.16 1.10
CA ARG A 86 14.25 -21.77 0.91
C ARG A 86 14.03 -21.32 -0.53
N VAL A 87 13.17 -20.32 -0.73
CA VAL A 87 12.84 -19.77 -2.06
C VAL A 87 13.18 -18.28 -2.10
N LEU A 88 13.93 -17.87 -3.12
CA LEU A 88 14.11 -16.46 -3.46
C LEU A 88 13.12 -16.07 -4.56
N VAL A 89 12.30 -15.05 -4.32
CA VAL A 89 11.36 -14.49 -5.29
C VAL A 89 11.87 -13.14 -5.77
N GLY A 90 12.38 -13.09 -7.00
CA GLY A 90 12.74 -11.86 -7.70
C GLY A 90 11.56 -11.31 -8.48
N ILE A 91 11.02 -10.18 -8.01
CA ILE A 91 9.98 -9.44 -8.71
C ILE A 91 10.67 -8.38 -9.58
N LEU A 92 10.72 -8.60 -10.88
CA LEU A 92 11.24 -7.61 -11.83
C LEU A 92 10.22 -6.48 -11.97
N THR A 93 10.65 -5.27 -11.68
CA THR A 93 9.83 -4.04 -11.69
C THR A 93 10.69 -2.87 -12.17
N LEU A 94 10.16 -1.65 -12.14
CA LEU A 94 10.86 -0.42 -12.49
C LEU A 94 11.09 0.47 -11.28
N PRO A 95 12.19 1.25 -11.22
CA PRO A 95 12.44 2.16 -10.10
C PRO A 95 11.27 3.10 -9.78
N ASP A 96 10.57 3.60 -10.81
CA ASP A 96 9.44 4.54 -10.66
C ASP A 96 8.15 3.89 -10.11
N GLN A 97 8.07 2.56 -10.04
CA GLN A 97 6.86 1.82 -9.61
C GLN A 97 6.78 1.63 -8.08
N TYR A 98 7.07 2.67 -7.30
CA TYR A 98 7.09 2.58 -5.83
C TYR A 98 5.73 2.18 -5.24
N HIS A 99 4.62 2.73 -5.77
CA HIS A 99 3.26 2.38 -5.33
C HIS A 99 2.99 0.89 -5.49
N LYS A 100 3.44 0.33 -6.62
CA LYS A 100 3.27 -1.09 -6.94
C LYS A 100 4.06 -1.96 -5.97
N ARG A 101 5.33 -1.65 -5.74
CA ARG A 101 6.16 -2.36 -4.76
C ARG A 101 5.55 -2.31 -3.36
N HIS A 102 5.11 -1.13 -2.91
CA HIS A 102 4.47 -0.97 -1.61
C HIS A 102 3.20 -1.83 -1.49
N PHE A 103 2.35 -1.82 -2.50
CA PHE A 103 1.16 -2.68 -2.54
C PHE A 103 1.51 -4.17 -2.49
N LEU A 104 2.53 -4.60 -3.24
CA LEU A 104 2.99 -6.00 -3.21
C LEU A 104 3.58 -6.39 -1.85
N ARG A 105 4.29 -5.48 -1.15
CA ARG A 105 4.76 -5.72 0.23
C ARG A 105 3.60 -6.01 1.18
N MET A 106 2.49 -5.28 1.05
CA MET A 106 1.30 -5.53 1.87
C MET A 106 0.72 -6.92 1.59
N ILE A 107 0.62 -7.32 0.32
CA ILE A 107 0.07 -8.62 -0.06
C ILE A 107 0.98 -9.76 0.42
N TYR A 108 2.25 -9.73 0.05
CA TYR A 108 3.17 -10.82 0.38
C TYR A 108 3.53 -10.85 1.87
N GLY A 109 3.57 -9.70 2.54
CA GLY A 109 3.79 -9.61 3.99
C GLY A 109 2.66 -10.21 4.84
N THR A 110 1.50 -10.50 4.25
CA THR A 110 0.41 -11.22 4.94
C THR A 110 0.45 -12.74 4.71
N GLN A 111 1.34 -13.24 3.86
CA GLN A 111 1.50 -14.67 3.59
C GLN A 111 2.66 -15.21 4.40
N SER A 112 2.49 -16.38 5.03
CA SER A 112 3.52 -17.01 5.87
C SER A 112 3.47 -18.52 5.69
N PRO A 113 4.05 -19.04 4.59
CA PRO A 113 3.93 -20.45 4.26
C PRO A 113 4.64 -21.34 5.28
N GLU A 114 3.96 -22.41 5.70
CA GLU A 114 4.49 -23.35 6.67
C GLU A 114 5.64 -24.19 6.10
N GLY A 115 6.72 -24.34 6.87
CA GLY A 115 7.88 -25.14 6.50
C GLY A 115 8.69 -24.57 5.34
N ALA A 116 8.57 -23.28 5.06
CA ALA A 116 9.37 -22.62 4.04
C ALA A 116 9.74 -21.19 4.43
N ARG A 117 10.96 -20.80 4.03
CA ARG A 117 11.42 -19.42 4.02
C ARG A 117 11.32 -18.89 2.60
N VAL A 118 10.46 -17.91 2.39
CA VAL A 118 10.30 -17.22 1.10
C VAL A 118 10.74 -15.78 1.24
N ASP A 119 11.88 -15.45 0.62
CA ASP A 119 12.41 -14.09 0.64
C ASP A 119 12.04 -13.39 -0.68
N LEU A 120 11.36 -12.25 -0.58
CA LEU A 120 11.01 -11.44 -1.74
C LEU A 120 12.02 -10.31 -1.95
N LYS A 121 12.42 -10.09 -3.20
CA LYS A 121 13.29 -9.00 -3.62
C LYS A 121 12.72 -8.32 -4.86
N PHE A 122 12.61 -6.99 -4.81
CA PHE A 122 12.31 -6.18 -5.99
C PHE A 122 13.59 -5.92 -6.78
N VAL A 123 13.53 -6.15 -8.08
CA VAL A 123 14.71 -6.19 -8.95
C VAL A 123 14.57 -5.20 -10.10
N PHE A 124 15.53 -4.29 -10.20
CA PHE A 124 15.66 -3.36 -11.32
C PHE A 124 17.13 -3.04 -11.59
N CYS A 125 17.39 -2.50 -12.77
CA CYS A 125 18.73 -2.07 -13.18
C CYS A 125 19.12 -0.72 -12.55
N ASN A 126 20.23 -0.13 -13.01
CA ASN A 126 20.77 1.10 -12.47
C ASN A 126 19.76 2.27 -12.45
N LEU A 127 19.82 3.07 -11.38
CA LEU A 127 18.99 4.27 -11.20
C LEU A 127 19.53 5.42 -12.07
N THR A 128 18.67 6.03 -12.87
CA THR A 128 19.07 7.07 -13.83
C THR A 128 18.59 8.47 -13.43
N LYS A 129 17.55 8.56 -12.58
CA LYS A 129 16.97 9.83 -12.14
C LYS A 129 17.32 10.12 -10.67
N GLU A 130 17.34 11.41 -10.30
CA GLU A 130 17.72 11.83 -8.95
C GLU A 130 16.65 11.50 -7.90
N ASP A 131 15.37 11.64 -8.25
CA ASP A 131 14.24 11.24 -7.41
C ASP A 131 14.23 9.74 -7.12
N GLN A 132 14.57 8.90 -8.10
CA GLN A 132 14.74 7.46 -7.94
C GLN A 132 15.78 7.14 -6.87
N LYS A 133 16.96 7.80 -6.88
CA LYS A 133 18.02 7.56 -5.90
C LYS A 133 17.54 7.81 -4.48
N VAL A 134 16.83 8.92 -4.26
CA VAL A 134 16.30 9.27 -2.93
C VAL A 134 15.23 8.28 -2.49
N LEU A 135 14.22 8.02 -3.32
CA LEU A 135 13.09 7.16 -2.95
C LEU A 135 13.50 5.70 -2.76
N VAL A 136 14.33 5.17 -3.65
CA VAL A 136 14.85 3.80 -3.55
C VAL A 136 15.78 3.64 -2.35
N ALA A 137 16.62 4.64 -2.04
CA ALA A 137 17.45 4.60 -0.84
C ALA A 137 16.61 4.52 0.45
N LEU A 138 15.51 5.30 0.53
CA LEU A 138 14.58 5.20 1.66
C LEU A 138 13.91 3.82 1.75
N GLU A 139 13.55 3.21 0.62
CA GLU A 139 13.02 1.85 0.59
C GLU A 139 14.06 0.82 1.07
N ILE A 140 15.32 0.93 0.60
CA ILE A 140 16.41 0.04 1.03
C ILE A 140 16.63 0.15 2.53
N MET A 141 16.71 1.37 3.08
CA MET A 141 16.89 1.59 4.52
C MET A 141 15.75 1.00 5.34
N ARG A 142 14.51 1.02 4.82
CA ARG A 142 13.33 0.59 5.55
C ARG A 142 13.06 -0.91 5.46
N TYR A 143 13.21 -1.48 4.28
CA TYR A 143 12.73 -2.84 3.98
C TYR A 143 13.86 -3.81 3.62
N ASN A 144 15.02 -3.31 3.19
CA ASN A 144 16.16 -4.14 2.78
C ASN A 144 15.79 -5.24 1.75
N ASP A 145 14.87 -4.92 0.83
CA ASP A 145 14.23 -5.86 -0.09
C ASP A 145 14.42 -5.51 -1.57
N ILE A 146 15.45 -4.73 -1.90
CA ILE A 146 15.74 -4.28 -3.27
C ILE A 146 17.10 -4.82 -3.72
N ILE A 147 17.14 -5.32 -4.96
CA ILE A 147 18.36 -5.65 -5.70
C ILE A 147 18.48 -4.69 -6.88
N ILE A 148 19.55 -3.90 -6.89
CA ILE A 148 19.93 -3.05 -8.02
C ILE A 148 20.98 -3.80 -8.84
N LEU A 149 20.63 -4.11 -10.09
CA LEU A 149 21.49 -4.82 -11.03
C LEU A 149 22.36 -3.86 -11.82
N ASN A 150 23.60 -4.26 -12.11
CA ASN A 150 24.50 -3.49 -12.95
C ASN A 150 24.17 -3.69 -14.45
N CYS A 151 23.08 -3.06 -14.88
CA CYS A 151 22.61 -3.03 -16.26
C CYS A 151 21.92 -1.70 -16.57
N SER A 152 21.61 -1.45 -17.84
CA SER A 152 20.64 -0.43 -18.22
C SER A 152 19.24 -1.03 -18.18
N GLU A 153 18.25 -0.32 -17.63
CA GLU A 153 16.89 -0.82 -17.49
C GLU A 153 16.28 -1.23 -18.84
N ASN A 154 15.84 -2.48 -18.93
CA ASN A 154 15.34 -3.08 -20.16
C ASN A 154 14.52 -4.35 -19.86
N MET A 155 13.72 -4.77 -20.84
CA MET A 155 13.04 -6.07 -20.83
C MET A 155 13.84 -7.13 -21.60
N ASN A 156 14.30 -6.79 -22.81
CA ASN A 156 14.77 -7.74 -23.82
C ASN A 156 16.28 -7.65 -24.15
N LYS A 157 17.08 -7.00 -23.30
CA LYS A 157 18.52 -6.76 -23.49
C LYS A 157 19.32 -7.27 -22.28
N GLY A 158 19.03 -8.47 -21.83
CA GLY A 158 19.83 -9.16 -20.81
C GLY A 158 19.55 -8.82 -19.35
N LYS A 159 18.46 -8.12 -18.98
CA LYS A 159 18.08 -7.93 -17.56
C LYS A 159 17.90 -9.26 -16.84
N THR A 160 17.21 -10.22 -17.46
CA THR A 160 17.01 -11.58 -16.92
C THR A 160 18.33 -12.32 -16.70
N TYR A 161 19.25 -12.27 -17.67
CA TYR A 161 20.59 -12.82 -17.49
C TYR A 161 21.29 -12.20 -16.29
N THR A 162 21.33 -10.85 -16.26
CA THR A 162 22.00 -10.09 -15.21
C THR A 162 21.42 -10.41 -13.83
N TYR A 163 20.11 -10.60 -13.73
CA TYR A 163 19.45 -11.05 -12.50
C TYR A 163 20.03 -12.38 -12.05
N PHE A 164 19.86 -13.46 -12.82
CA PHE A 164 20.29 -14.80 -12.41
C PHE A 164 21.80 -14.91 -12.22
N SER A 165 22.61 -14.33 -13.11
CA SER A 165 24.07 -14.42 -13.05
C SER A 165 24.67 -13.68 -11.85
N SER A 166 23.97 -12.68 -11.30
CA SER A 166 24.46 -11.90 -10.15
C SER A 166 24.16 -12.57 -8.81
N LEU A 167 23.13 -13.41 -8.72
CA LEU A 167 22.68 -14.01 -7.47
C LEU A 167 23.76 -14.82 -6.73
N PRO A 168 24.57 -15.66 -7.40
CA PRO A 168 25.62 -16.39 -6.72
C PRO A 168 26.63 -15.48 -6.02
N ASN A 169 26.91 -14.29 -6.58
CA ASN A 169 27.82 -13.32 -5.96
C ASN A 169 27.13 -12.52 -4.83
N ILE A 170 25.86 -12.13 -5.04
CA ILE A 170 25.09 -11.35 -4.05
C ILE A 170 24.87 -12.15 -2.77
N PHE A 171 24.65 -13.46 -2.89
CA PHE A 171 24.36 -14.35 -1.76
C PHE A 171 25.53 -15.30 -1.44
N ASN A 172 26.74 -14.98 -1.90
CA ASN A 172 27.95 -15.70 -1.48
C ASN A 172 28.26 -15.34 -0.02
N ASN A 173 27.78 -16.15 0.92
CA ASN A 173 28.09 -15.98 2.33
C ASN A 173 28.66 -17.27 2.90
N ASN A 174 29.84 -17.17 3.54
CA ASN A 174 30.51 -18.28 4.20
C ASN A 174 29.83 -18.68 5.53
N GLU A 175 28.86 -17.88 6.01
CA GLU A 175 28.23 -18.05 7.32
C GLU A 175 26.78 -18.57 7.27
N GLY A 176 26.37 -19.26 6.20
CA GLY A 176 25.01 -19.77 6.03
C GLY A 176 24.91 -21.17 5.41
N PRO A 177 23.69 -21.75 5.34
CA PRO A 177 23.48 -23.01 4.64
C PRO A 177 23.76 -22.82 3.14
N TYR A 178 24.40 -23.82 2.52
CA TYR A 178 24.61 -23.87 1.08
C TYR A 178 23.72 -24.97 0.47
N PRO A 179 23.02 -24.69 -0.65
CA PRO A 179 22.89 -23.37 -1.28
C PRO A 179 22.07 -22.40 -0.41
N PRO A 180 22.27 -21.07 -0.54
CA PRO A 180 21.54 -20.08 0.25
C PRO A 180 20.02 -20.19 0.04
N TYR A 181 19.60 -20.51 -1.18
CA TYR A 181 18.23 -20.88 -1.53
C TYR A 181 18.23 -22.20 -2.28
N HIS A 182 17.16 -22.99 -2.15
CA HIS A 182 16.97 -24.17 -3.01
C HIS A 182 16.44 -23.76 -4.39
N TYR A 183 15.59 -22.73 -4.42
CA TYR A 183 14.90 -22.30 -5.62
C TYR A 183 14.94 -20.79 -5.80
N VAL A 184 15.00 -20.34 -7.05
CA VAL A 184 14.96 -18.94 -7.46
C VAL A 184 13.84 -18.75 -8.47
N LEU A 185 12.87 -17.88 -8.14
CA LEU A 185 11.77 -17.48 -9.00
C LEU A 185 12.07 -16.12 -9.65
N LYS A 186 11.83 -15.99 -10.95
CA LYS A 186 11.60 -14.71 -11.64
C LYS A 186 10.10 -14.53 -11.82
N THR A 187 9.58 -13.36 -11.51
CA THR A 187 8.21 -12.96 -11.84
C THR A 187 8.13 -11.48 -12.18
N ASP A 188 7.06 -11.10 -12.88
CA ASP A 188 6.69 -9.71 -13.09
C ASP A 188 5.89 -9.16 -11.91
N ASP A 189 5.79 -7.84 -11.81
CA ASP A 189 5.07 -7.16 -10.73
C ASP A 189 3.53 -7.21 -10.88
N ASP A 190 3.02 -7.71 -12.00
CA ASP A 190 1.59 -7.93 -12.24
C ASP A 190 1.16 -9.40 -12.15
N THR A 191 1.97 -10.24 -11.50
CA THR A 191 1.60 -11.61 -11.14
C THR A 191 1.38 -11.73 -9.63
N TYR A 192 0.25 -12.31 -9.23
CA TYR A 192 -0.03 -12.69 -7.85
C TYR A 192 0.33 -14.15 -7.61
N PHE A 193 1.31 -14.41 -6.74
CA PHE A 193 1.61 -15.76 -6.26
C PHE A 193 0.96 -16.03 -4.89
N ARG A 194 0.35 -17.20 -4.77
CA ARG A 194 -0.09 -17.77 -3.50
C ARG A 194 1.03 -18.64 -2.94
N LEU A 195 1.78 -18.10 -1.99
CA LEU A 195 3.04 -18.67 -1.50
C LEU A 195 2.85 -20.04 -0.85
N ASP A 196 1.75 -20.27 -0.14
CA ASP A 196 1.40 -21.59 0.40
C ASP A 196 1.27 -22.65 -0.70
N ASN A 197 0.55 -22.32 -1.77
CA ASN A 197 0.33 -23.23 -2.89
C ASN A 197 1.62 -23.46 -3.69
N LEU A 198 2.43 -22.41 -3.87
CA LEU A 198 3.75 -22.52 -4.48
C LEU A 198 4.66 -23.45 -3.67
N VAL A 199 4.78 -23.26 -2.36
CA VAL A 199 5.63 -24.11 -1.51
C VAL A 199 5.14 -25.55 -1.51
N LYS A 200 3.83 -25.78 -1.43
CA LYS A 200 3.24 -27.13 -1.50
C LYS A 200 3.56 -27.82 -2.83
N SER A 201 3.51 -27.11 -3.96
CA SER A 201 3.84 -27.69 -5.26
C SER A 201 5.34 -28.00 -5.43
N LEU A 202 6.22 -27.28 -4.72
CA LEU A 202 7.67 -27.49 -4.77
C LEU A 202 8.17 -28.63 -3.87
N ARG A 203 7.44 -28.98 -2.80
CA ARG A 203 7.84 -30.04 -1.84
C ARG A 203 8.20 -31.39 -2.48
N PRO A 204 7.44 -31.94 -3.44
CA PRO A 204 7.77 -33.23 -4.05
C PRO A 204 8.82 -33.13 -5.17
N LEU A 205 9.28 -31.92 -5.52
CA LEU A 205 10.15 -31.69 -6.68
C LEU A 205 11.64 -31.71 -6.31
N PRO A 206 12.51 -32.08 -7.26
CA PRO A 206 13.95 -32.11 -7.02
C PRO A 206 14.52 -30.70 -6.83
N ARG A 207 15.54 -30.59 -5.97
CA ARG A 207 16.27 -29.34 -5.68
C ARG A 207 17.41 -29.05 -6.66
N GLU A 208 17.59 -29.89 -7.69
CA GLU A 208 18.64 -29.80 -8.70
C GLU A 208 18.06 -29.90 -10.12
N ASP A 209 18.64 -29.15 -11.04
CA ASP A 209 18.27 -29.08 -12.46
C ASP A 209 16.74 -28.95 -12.71
N LEU A 210 16.03 -28.26 -11.80
CA LEU A 210 14.59 -28.02 -11.85
C LEU A 210 14.29 -26.81 -12.75
N TYR A 211 13.33 -26.95 -13.65
CA TYR A 211 12.74 -25.83 -14.39
C TYR A 211 11.22 -25.88 -14.30
N TYR A 212 10.66 -25.00 -13.47
CA TYR A 212 9.27 -24.97 -13.08
C TYR A 212 8.56 -23.76 -13.69
N GLY A 213 7.36 -23.93 -14.23
CA GLY A 213 6.53 -22.80 -14.64
C GLY A 213 5.36 -23.19 -15.53
N TYR A 214 4.83 -22.22 -16.28
CA TYR A 214 3.74 -22.43 -17.22
C TYR A 214 4.28 -22.61 -18.64
N VAL A 215 4.14 -23.80 -19.24
CA VAL A 215 4.74 -24.04 -20.57
C VAL A 215 4.01 -23.30 -21.70
N ILE A 216 4.78 -22.70 -22.61
CA ILE A 216 4.32 -22.13 -23.87
C ILE A 216 4.70 -23.08 -25.02
N PRO A 217 3.82 -23.30 -26.03
CA PRO A 217 2.51 -22.66 -26.25
C PRO A 217 1.43 -23.13 -25.28
N CYS A 218 0.42 -22.27 -25.07
CA CYS A 218 -0.61 -22.48 -24.04
C CYS A 218 -1.42 -23.79 -24.18
N PRO A 219 -1.73 -24.30 -25.38
CA PRO A 219 -2.38 -25.61 -25.53
C PRO A 219 -1.52 -26.82 -25.16
N SER A 220 -0.19 -26.68 -25.11
CA SER A 220 0.71 -27.81 -24.80
C SER A 220 0.69 -28.14 -23.31
N MET A 221 0.63 -29.43 -22.98
CA MET A 221 0.88 -29.92 -21.62
C MET A 221 2.29 -30.50 -21.44
N ASP A 222 3.03 -30.71 -22.53
CA ASP A 222 4.39 -31.23 -22.48
C ASP A 222 5.37 -30.12 -22.02
N PRO A 223 6.04 -30.30 -20.87
CA PRO A 223 6.96 -29.30 -20.30
C PRO A 223 8.25 -29.09 -21.11
N PHE A 224 8.56 -29.96 -22.08
CA PHE A 224 9.78 -29.89 -22.88
C PHE A 224 9.62 -29.15 -24.22
N VAL A 225 8.40 -28.77 -24.60
CA VAL A 225 8.12 -28.21 -25.94
C VAL A 225 8.90 -26.94 -26.24
N ASN A 226 8.78 -25.91 -25.40
CA ASN A 226 9.44 -24.64 -25.67
C ASN A 226 10.08 -24.06 -24.40
N TYR A 227 9.35 -23.18 -23.71
CA TYR A 227 9.85 -22.40 -22.59
C TYR A 227 8.73 -22.17 -21.57
N MET A 228 9.09 -21.73 -20.37
CA MET A 228 8.13 -21.34 -19.34
C MET A 228 7.81 -19.85 -19.47
N SER A 229 6.54 -19.50 -19.43
CA SER A 229 6.02 -18.15 -19.66
C SER A 229 6.60 -17.09 -18.71
N GLY A 230 6.75 -15.86 -19.22
CA GLY A 230 7.14 -14.68 -18.46
C GLY A 230 6.27 -14.35 -17.24
N MET A 231 5.08 -14.94 -17.11
CA MET A 231 4.23 -14.82 -15.91
C MET A 231 4.95 -15.16 -14.61
N GLY A 232 5.92 -16.06 -14.72
CA GLY A 232 6.86 -16.40 -13.68
C GLY A 232 7.35 -17.83 -13.88
N TYR A 233 8.65 -18.02 -13.68
CA TYR A 233 9.28 -19.33 -13.75
C TYR A 233 10.38 -19.42 -12.71
N LEU A 234 10.56 -20.64 -12.22
CA LEU A 234 11.44 -20.97 -11.10
C LEU A 234 12.46 -21.99 -11.56
N VAL A 235 13.70 -21.82 -11.10
CA VAL A 235 14.78 -22.78 -11.30
C VAL A 235 15.43 -23.13 -9.98
N SER A 236 16.08 -24.28 -9.91
CA SER A 236 16.95 -24.63 -8.80
C SER A 236 18.23 -23.77 -8.79
N TRP A 237 18.87 -23.68 -7.63
CA TRP A 237 20.03 -22.81 -7.43
C TRP A 237 21.23 -23.14 -8.33
N ASP A 238 21.48 -24.42 -8.60
CA ASP A 238 22.53 -24.89 -9.49
C ASP A 238 22.41 -24.34 -10.92
N ILE A 239 21.18 -24.07 -11.40
CA ILE A 239 20.96 -23.41 -12.69
C ILE A 239 21.39 -21.95 -12.65
N ALA A 240 21.16 -21.23 -11.54
CA ALA A 240 21.63 -19.84 -11.40
C ALA A 240 23.16 -19.76 -11.39
N GLU A 241 23.82 -20.71 -10.73
CA GLU A 241 25.29 -20.86 -10.77
C GLU A 241 25.78 -21.20 -12.17
N TRP A 242 25.12 -22.13 -12.85
CA TRP A 242 25.44 -22.46 -14.25
C TRP A 242 25.28 -21.23 -15.18
N ILE A 243 24.23 -20.41 -15.01
CA ILE A 243 24.03 -19.21 -15.82
C ILE A 243 25.17 -18.21 -15.66
N LYS A 244 25.70 -18.05 -14.45
CA LYS A 244 26.85 -17.18 -14.16
C LYS A 244 28.11 -17.64 -14.91
N GLU A 245 28.40 -18.93 -14.85
CA GLU A 245 29.66 -19.48 -15.36
C GLU A 245 29.62 -19.75 -16.88
N SER A 246 28.49 -20.23 -17.41
CA SER A 246 28.38 -20.69 -18.79
C SER A 246 28.45 -19.58 -19.84
N ASP A 247 29.07 -19.89 -20.99
CA ASP A 247 29.07 -19.03 -22.17
C ASP A 247 27.76 -19.08 -22.96
N ILE A 248 26.91 -20.10 -22.71
CA ILE A 248 25.66 -20.28 -23.46
C ILE A 248 24.68 -19.12 -23.23
N PRO A 249 24.35 -18.73 -21.98
CA PRO A 249 23.53 -17.55 -21.75
C PRO A 249 24.21 -16.25 -22.21
N LYS A 250 25.54 -16.13 -21.99
CA LYS A 250 26.33 -14.94 -22.37
C LYS A 250 26.28 -14.66 -23.87
N ALA A 251 26.23 -15.69 -24.71
CA ALA A 251 26.20 -15.57 -26.16
C ALA A 251 24.84 -15.11 -26.72
N HIS A 252 23.75 -15.20 -25.93
CA HIS A 252 22.39 -14.93 -26.43
C HIS A 252 21.54 -14.19 -25.38
N LEU A 253 21.73 -12.87 -25.30
CA LEU A 253 21.09 -12.02 -24.28
C LEU A 253 19.87 -11.23 -24.77
N GLU A 254 19.70 -11.12 -26.10
CA GLU A 254 18.72 -10.24 -26.72
C GLU A 254 17.51 -11.00 -27.27
N GLY A 255 16.31 -10.53 -26.93
CA GLY A 255 15.04 -11.12 -27.36
C GLY A 255 14.00 -11.17 -26.23
N PRO A 256 12.80 -11.73 -26.49
CA PRO A 256 11.78 -11.96 -25.44
C PRO A 256 12.36 -12.84 -24.34
N GLU A 257 12.42 -12.32 -23.12
CA GLU A 257 13.32 -12.82 -22.09
C GLU A 257 13.00 -14.23 -21.61
N ASP A 258 11.73 -14.61 -21.62
CA ASP A 258 11.23 -15.93 -21.25
C ASP A 258 11.56 -17.00 -22.31
N LYS A 259 11.41 -16.65 -23.58
CA LYS A 259 11.82 -17.49 -24.72
C LYS A 259 13.33 -17.71 -24.72
N ILE A 260 14.10 -16.63 -24.56
CA ILE A 260 15.56 -16.68 -24.52
C ILE A 260 16.04 -17.57 -23.36
N PHE A 261 15.43 -17.45 -22.18
CA PHE A 261 15.74 -18.32 -21.04
C PHE A 261 15.49 -19.81 -21.39
N GLY A 262 14.36 -20.12 -22.04
CA GLY A 262 14.08 -21.48 -22.51
C GLY A 262 15.12 -22.02 -23.50
N ASP A 263 15.61 -21.17 -24.41
CA ASP A 263 16.67 -21.53 -25.34
C ASP A 263 18.01 -21.79 -24.63
N TRP A 264 18.35 -21.03 -23.58
CA TRP A 264 19.52 -21.34 -22.74
C TRP A 264 19.41 -22.73 -22.12
N MET A 265 18.26 -23.05 -21.54
CA MET A 265 18.04 -24.36 -20.91
C MET A 265 18.16 -25.50 -21.93
N ARG A 266 17.60 -25.32 -23.14
CA ARG A 266 17.70 -26.31 -24.21
C ARG A 266 19.14 -26.50 -24.69
N ASN A 267 19.83 -25.41 -25.02
CA ASN A 267 21.19 -25.46 -25.57
C ASN A 267 22.21 -25.90 -24.50
N GLY A 268 21.99 -25.53 -23.25
CA GLY A 268 22.78 -25.91 -22.09
C GLY A 268 22.54 -27.33 -21.58
N HIS A 269 21.55 -28.04 -22.14
CA HIS A 269 21.12 -29.35 -21.64
C HIS A 269 20.78 -29.32 -20.13
N ARG A 270 20.13 -28.23 -19.70
CA ARG A 270 19.66 -27.96 -18.33
C ARG A 270 18.15 -28.02 -18.24
N GLY A 271 17.65 -28.08 -17.00
CA GLY A 271 16.25 -28.24 -16.71
C GLY A 271 15.76 -29.61 -17.18
N LYS A 272 16.44 -30.69 -16.81
CA LYS A 272 15.97 -32.06 -17.08
C LYS A 272 14.75 -32.39 -16.25
N ASN A 273 14.64 -31.79 -15.06
CA ASN A 273 13.47 -31.88 -14.20
C ASN A 273 12.51 -30.74 -14.54
N ARG A 274 11.74 -30.85 -15.63
CA ARG A 274 10.76 -29.81 -15.98
C ARG A 274 9.41 -30.08 -15.36
N PHE A 275 8.82 -29.05 -14.75
CA PHE A 275 7.49 -29.14 -14.18
C PHE A 275 6.57 -28.09 -14.82
N ASN A 276 5.50 -28.58 -15.46
CA ASN A 276 4.44 -27.73 -15.98
C ASN A 276 3.37 -27.51 -14.90
N ALA A 277 3.24 -26.27 -14.44
CA ALA A 277 2.33 -25.87 -13.37
C ALA A 277 0.89 -25.62 -13.84
N LYS A 278 0.52 -26.03 -15.05
CA LYS A 278 -0.88 -26.03 -15.49
C LYS A 278 -1.69 -27.06 -14.71
N TRP A 279 -2.89 -26.75 -14.21
CA TRP A 279 -3.69 -25.53 -14.43
C TRP A 279 -3.66 -24.57 -13.23
N SER A 280 -2.60 -24.61 -12.42
CA SER A 280 -2.50 -23.78 -11.22
C SER A 280 -1.83 -22.42 -11.48
N MET A 281 -1.18 -22.24 -12.62
CA MET A 281 -0.70 -20.93 -13.09
C MET A 281 -1.43 -20.56 -14.38
N TYR A 282 -1.90 -19.31 -14.50
CA TYR A 282 -2.66 -18.86 -15.67
C TYR A 282 -2.79 -17.34 -15.73
N ASN A 283 -3.18 -16.84 -16.91
CA ASN A 283 -3.56 -15.44 -17.09
C ASN A 283 -4.94 -15.18 -16.50
N TYR A 284 -5.14 -13.99 -15.94
CA TYR A 284 -6.43 -13.53 -15.42
C TYR A 284 -7.58 -13.81 -16.44
N PRO A 285 -8.75 -14.31 -15.99
CA PRO A 285 -9.79 -14.87 -16.88
C PRO A 285 -10.23 -13.97 -18.05
N GLU A 286 -10.09 -12.65 -17.90
CA GLU A 286 -10.53 -11.66 -18.87
C GLU A 286 -9.36 -10.80 -19.40
N PRO A 287 -9.22 -10.62 -20.73
CA PRO A 287 -10.01 -11.26 -21.80
C PRO A 287 -9.64 -12.73 -21.98
N ARG A 288 -10.59 -13.56 -22.46
CA ARG A 288 -10.33 -14.98 -22.72
C ARG A 288 -9.28 -15.17 -23.80
N THR A 289 -8.28 -16.00 -23.51
CA THR A 289 -7.23 -16.43 -24.46
C THR A 289 -6.97 -17.93 -24.27
N GLY A 290 -6.09 -18.53 -25.08
CA GLY A 290 -5.67 -19.91 -24.87
C GLY A 290 -4.91 -20.16 -23.56
N CYS A 291 -4.56 -19.11 -22.81
CA CYS A 291 -3.76 -19.17 -21.59
C CYS A 291 -4.54 -18.76 -20.33
N THR A 292 -5.85 -18.58 -20.44
CA THR A 292 -6.74 -18.15 -19.36
C THR A 292 -7.69 -19.27 -18.98
N HIS A 293 -8.03 -19.34 -17.70
CA HIS A 293 -9.24 -20.01 -17.21
C HIS A 293 -9.75 -19.26 -15.98
N GLU A 294 -10.88 -19.69 -15.44
CA GLU A 294 -11.50 -19.13 -14.24
C GLU A 294 -10.58 -19.16 -13.01
N LEU A 295 -10.86 -18.30 -12.02
CA LEU A 295 -10.16 -18.38 -10.74
C LEU A 295 -10.45 -19.74 -10.08
N TRP A 296 -9.41 -20.41 -9.58
CA TRP A 296 -9.50 -21.78 -9.07
C TRP A 296 -8.91 -21.92 -7.65
N PRO A 297 -9.48 -22.73 -6.74
CA PRO A 297 -9.01 -22.80 -5.35
C PRO A 297 -7.55 -23.24 -5.17
N ASP A 298 -7.02 -24.06 -6.08
CA ASP A 298 -5.64 -24.58 -6.01
C ASP A 298 -4.62 -23.70 -6.77
N THR A 299 -5.02 -22.51 -7.20
CA THR A 299 -4.16 -21.57 -7.92
C THR A 299 -2.86 -21.26 -7.19
N ILE A 300 -1.76 -21.35 -7.92
CA ILE A 300 -0.41 -20.94 -7.54
C ILE A 300 -0.14 -19.52 -7.99
N ALA A 301 -0.50 -19.16 -9.24
CA ALA A 301 -0.27 -17.83 -9.76
C ALA A 301 -1.37 -17.32 -10.70
N VAL A 302 -1.73 -16.04 -10.57
CA VAL A 302 -2.60 -15.31 -11.51
C VAL A 302 -1.82 -14.16 -12.13
N HIS A 303 -1.69 -14.16 -13.45
CA HIS A 303 -0.92 -13.19 -14.22
C HIS A 303 -1.81 -12.17 -14.95
N LEU A 304 -1.25 -11.08 -15.47
CA LEU A 304 -1.96 -9.97 -16.13
C LEU A 304 -2.90 -9.21 -15.21
N LEU A 305 -2.53 -9.07 -13.93
CA LEU A 305 -3.20 -8.18 -12.97
C LEU A 305 -2.73 -6.73 -13.19
N LYS A 306 -3.02 -6.21 -14.38
CA LYS A 306 -2.58 -4.87 -14.82
C LYS A 306 -3.36 -3.72 -14.17
N THR A 307 -4.55 -3.99 -13.61
CA THR A 307 -5.41 -2.98 -12.98
C THR A 307 -5.70 -3.32 -11.53
N GLN A 308 -5.95 -2.30 -10.72
CA GLN A 308 -6.33 -2.47 -9.31
C GLN A 308 -7.61 -3.31 -9.17
N GLU A 309 -8.60 -3.15 -10.05
CA GLU A 309 -9.82 -3.95 -10.05
C GLU A 309 -9.53 -5.45 -10.16
N LYS A 310 -8.65 -5.85 -11.09
CA LYS A 310 -8.25 -7.26 -11.24
C LYS A 310 -7.57 -7.79 -9.99
N TRP A 311 -6.73 -6.98 -9.33
CA TRP A 311 -6.12 -7.35 -8.05
C TRP A 311 -7.17 -7.56 -6.96
N ILE A 312 -8.09 -6.61 -6.79
CA ILE A 312 -9.12 -6.69 -5.75
C ILE A 312 -10.00 -7.93 -5.95
N LYS A 313 -10.54 -8.15 -7.16
CA LYS A 313 -11.34 -9.34 -7.46
C LYS A 313 -10.59 -10.65 -7.20
N THR A 314 -9.29 -10.68 -7.53
CA THR A 314 -8.44 -11.85 -7.27
C THR A 314 -8.25 -12.09 -5.76
N LEU A 315 -7.93 -11.04 -5.00
CA LEU A 315 -7.70 -11.14 -3.55
C LEU A 315 -9.00 -11.46 -2.78
N GLU A 316 -10.14 -10.92 -3.23
CA GLU A 316 -11.47 -11.24 -2.71
C GLU A 316 -11.80 -12.71 -2.92
N TYR A 317 -11.63 -13.23 -4.14
CA TYR A 317 -11.89 -14.64 -4.45
C TYR A 317 -11.07 -15.58 -3.54
N PHE A 318 -9.80 -15.27 -3.33
CA PHE A 318 -8.93 -16.07 -2.47
C PHE A 318 -9.07 -15.79 -0.97
N ASN A 319 -10.00 -14.91 -0.58
CA ASN A 319 -10.22 -14.49 0.79
C ASN A 319 -8.91 -14.07 1.48
N ALA A 320 -8.08 -13.27 0.81
CA ALA A 320 -6.76 -12.87 1.31
C ALA A 320 -6.84 -12.12 2.67
N THR A 321 -7.98 -11.52 2.98
CA THR A 321 -8.24 -10.78 4.22
C THR A 321 -8.97 -11.61 5.30
N LYS A 322 -9.20 -12.91 5.09
CA LYS A 322 -9.99 -13.78 6.00
C LYS A 322 -9.51 -13.76 7.45
N ASN A 323 -8.19 -13.66 7.65
CA ASN A 323 -7.57 -13.70 8.98
C ASN A 323 -7.56 -12.34 9.70
N LEU A 324 -8.22 -11.32 9.13
CA LEU A 324 -8.36 -10.02 9.78
C LEU A 324 -9.15 -10.17 11.09
N LYS A 325 -8.44 -10.07 12.21
CA LYS A 325 -9.05 -10.12 13.53
C LYS A 325 -9.81 -8.81 13.79
N PRO A 326 -11.07 -8.86 14.27
CA PRO A 326 -11.76 -7.67 14.75
C PRO A 326 -10.92 -7.00 15.84
N SER A 327 -10.76 -5.69 15.77
CA SER A 327 -10.09 -4.91 16.81
C SER A 327 -10.96 -3.71 17.19
N LYS A 328 -10.76 -3.15 18.38
CA LYS A 328 -11.47 -1.93 18.83
C LYS A 328 -11.22 -0.71 17.91
N ILE A 329 -10.17 -0.76 17.09
CA ILE A 329 -9.81 0.29 16.11
C ILE A 329 -10.48 0.01 14.75
N ILE A 330 -10.85 -1.24 14.47
CA ILE A 330 -11.62 -1.65 13.30
C ILE A 330 -13.10 -1.53 13.66
N LEU A 331 -13.63 -0.31 13.64
CA LEU A 331 -15.07 -0.05 13.63
C LEU A 331 -15.60 -0.50 12.26
N HIS A 332 -16.03 -1.77 12.18
CA HIS A 332 -16.78 -2.40 11.09
C HIS A 332 -16.21 -2.26 9.65
N VAL A 333 -15.48 -3.27 9.19
CA VAL A 333 -15.20 -3.49 7.74
C VAL A 333 -16.38 -4.22 7.04
N GLY A 334 -17.53 -4.33 7.70
CA GLY A 334 -18.77 -4.88 7.15
C GLY A 334 -19.97 -4.41 7.97
N GLU A 335 -21.00 -3.96 7.26
CA GLU A 335 -22.25 -3.33 7.72
C GLU A 335 -22.11 -1.93 8.35
N VAL A 336 -22.15 -0.91 7.49
CA VAL A 336 -22.44 0.47 7.89
C VAL A 336 -23.95 0.69 7.82
N GLN A 337 -24.65 0.34 8.89
CA GLN A 337 -25.89 1.04 9.22
C GLN A 337 -25.50 2.43 9.76
N GLY A 338 -25.76 3.46 8.95
CA GLY A 338 -25.95 4.85 9.36
C GLY A 338 -24.93 5.50 10.32
N ILE A 339 -23.88 6.13 9.75
CA ILE A 339 -23.18 7.36 10.22
C ILE A 339 -22.31 7.20 11.51
N PRO A 340 -21.09 7.80 11.61
CA PRO A 340 -20.58 8.98 10.89
C PRO A 340 -19.20 8.82 10.19
N LEU A 341 -19.20 9.01 8.87
CA LEU A 341 -18.02 9.17 8.02
C LEU A 341 -17.29 10.53 8.23
N LEU A 342 -17.89 11.45 9.01
CA LEU A 342 -17.40 12.82 9.20
C LEU A 342 -16.17 12.94 10.12
N GLU A 343 -15.94 12.00 11.04
CA GLU A 343 -14.76 12.03 11.93
C GLU A 343 -13.44 11.69 11.21
N LEU A 344 -13.49 10.99 10.08
CA LEU A 344 -12.32 10.54 9.33
C LEU A 344 -11.79 11.58 8.32
N ILE A 345 -12.61 12.54 7.90
CA ILE A 345 -12.27 13.49 6.83
C ILE A 345 -11.66 14.80 7.42
N LEU A 346 -12.09 15.21 8.61
CA LEU A 346 -11.69 16.48 9.23
C LEU A 346 -10.18 16.62 9.57
N PRO A 347 -9.44 15.56 9.97
CA PRO A 347 -8.02 15.72 10.32
C PRO A 347 -7.13 16.09 9.12
N ASN A 348 -7.48 15.65 7.91
CA ASN A 348 -6.69 15.89 6.71
C ASN A 348 -7.03 17.21 6.02
N LEU A 349 -8.24 17.75 6.24
CA LEU A 349 -8.64 19.09 5.76
C LEU A 349 -8.12 20.24 6.64
N ARG A 350 -7.55 19.96 7.82
CA ARG A 350 -6.94 20.96 8.72
C ARG A 350 -5.80 21.76 8.09
N LYS A 351 -5.30 21.37 6.92
CA LYS A 351 -4.29 22.15 6.20
C LYS A 351 -4.94 23.18 5.27
N LYS A 352 -5.34 24.30 5.88
CA LYS A 352 -5.38 25.66 5.29
C LYS A 352 -6.55 26.04 4.35
N GLY A 353 -7.80 25.78 4.73
CA GLY A 353 -8.99 26.40 4.13
C GLY A 353 -10.17 26.46 5.12
N GLU A 354 -11.13 27.36 4.88
CA GLU A 354 -12.42 27.37 5.59
C GLU A 354 -13.35 26.32 4.96
N VAL A 355 -14.10 25.59 5.79
CA VAL A 355 -14.99 24.51 5.34
C VAL A 355 -16.38 24.73 5.93
N ILE A 356 -17.38 24.74 5.04
CA ILE A 356 -18.80 24.77 5.41
C ILE A 356 -19.43 23.45 4.98
N VAL A 357 -20.12 22.78 5.90
CA VAL A 357 -20.86 21.54 5.62
C VAL A 357 -22.33 21.75 5.95
N SER A 358 -23.20 21.67 4.95
CA SER A 358 -24.65 21.66 5.14
C SER A 358 -25.16 20.22 5.02
N THR A 359 -25.92 19.74 5.99
CA THR A 359 -26.44 18.36 5.98
C THR A 359 -27.91 18.29 6.36
N LYS A 360 -28.69 17.51 5.61
CA LYS A 360 -30.10 17.21 5.87
C LYS A 360 -30.31 15.70 5.86
N HIS A 361 -30.69 15.15 7.02
CA HIS A 361 -31.22 13.81 7.14
C HIS A 361 -32.75 13.82 6.99
N ASN A 362 -33.40 12.70 6.68
CA ASN A 362 -34.86 12.65 6.54
C ASN A 362 -35.58 12.93 7.88
N ASP A 363 -35.01 12.43 8.97
CA ASP A 363 -35.61 12.47 10.31
C ASP A 363 -35.18 13.68 11.17
N ASP A 364 -34.26 14.50 10.66
CA ASP A 364 -33.76 15.70 11.34
C ASP A 364 -33.91 16.94 10.45
N GLU A 365 -33.76 18.11 11.06
CA GLU A 365 -33.70 19.37 10.33
C GLU A 365 -32.32 19.58 9.70
N GLN A 366 -32.20 20.58 8.83
CA GLN A 366 -30.92 20.90 8.21
C GLN A 366 -30.01 21.61 9.21
N PHE A 367 -28.75 21.19 9.25
CA PHE A 367 -27.71 21.83 10.05
C PHE A 367 -26.53 22.24 9.17
N VAL A 368 -25.95 23.39 9.50
CA VAL A 368 -24.70 23.89 8.94
C VAL A 368 -23.60 23.79 9.99
N TRP A 369 -22.46 23.28 9.55
CA TRP A 369 -21.24 23.19 10.31
C TRP A 369 -20.21 24.09 9.65
N GLU A 370 -19.71 25.07 10.38
CA GLU A 370 -18.63 25.93 9.92
C GLU A 370 -17.39 25.64 10.74
N SER A 371 -16.26 25.38 10.07
CA SER A 371 -14.97 25.21 10.73
C SER A 371 -13.95 26.18 10.15
N GLN A 372 -13.40 27.01 11.04
CA GLN A 372 -12.23 27.82 10.76
C GLN A 372 -10.97 27.09 11.25
N ALA A 373 -9.85 27.29 10.55
CA ALA A 373 -8.59 26.57 10.76
C ALA A 373 -7.94 26.72 12.17
N GLY A 374 -8.60 27.42 13.10
CA GLY A 374 -8.20 27.63 14.50
C GLY A 374 -8.74 26.59 15.50
N GLY A 375 -9.47 25.56 15.07
CA GLY A 375 -9.87 24.44 15.94
C GLY A 375 -11.19 24.63 16.70
N SER A 376 -11.96 25.67 16.38
CA SER A 376 -13.37 25.79 16.75
C SER A 376 -14.28 25.37 15.59
N PHE A 377 -15.44 24.81 15.93
CA PHE A 377 -16.53 24.58 14.97
C PHE A 377 -17.84 25.04 15.60
N THR A 378 -18.74 25.56 14.79
CA THR A 378 -20.08 25.95 15.18
C THR A 378 -21.08 25.13 14.38
N ALA A 379 -22.06 24.55 15.10
CA ALA A 379 -23.17 23.83 14.49
C ALA A 379 -24.44 24.65 14.73
N THR A 380 -25.06 25.12 13.66
CA THR A 380 -26.28 25.92 13.73
C THR A 380 -27.35 25.32 12.84
N ARG A 381 -28.61 25.49 13.23
CA ARG A 381 -29.73 25.12 12.36
C ARG A 381 -29.69 26.03 11.12
N ASP A 382 -29.80 25.43 9.94
CA ASP A 382 -29.74 26.15 8.68
C ASP A 382 -31.11 26.77 8.34
N THR A 383 -31.24 28.07 8.57
CA THR A 383 -32.49 28.82 8.33
C THR A 383 -32.43 29.74 7.11
N THR A 384 -31.26 29.93 6.51
CA THR A 384 -31.02 30.92 5.44
C THR A 384 -30.36 30.31 4.20
N GLY A 385 -29.75 29.13 4.32
CA GLY A 385 -29.11 28.43 3.21
C GLY A 385 -30.07 27.70 2.28
N GLU A 386 -29.51 27.16 1.19
CA GLU A 386 -30.21 26.28 0.26
C GLU A 386 -30.78 25.07 1.00
N GLN A 387 -32.09 24.88 0.94
CA GLN A 387 -32.76 23.75 1.60
C GLN A 387 -32.51 22.46 0.80
N LEU A 388 -31.69 21.58 1.36
CA LEU A 388 -31.42 20.26 0.83
C LEU A 388 -32.64 19.37 1.09
N GLY A 389 -33.08 18.60 0.10
CA GLY A 389 -34.12 17.59 0.32
C GLY A 389 -33.63 16.44 1.21
N ARG A 390 -32.49 15.85 0.84
CA ARG A 390 -31.74 14.84 1.59
C ARG A 390 -30.29 14.84 1.10
N GLY A 391 -29.31 14.78 2.01
CA GLY A 391 -27.90 14.63 1.66
C GLY A 391 -26.99 15.64 2.36
N THR A 392 -25.75 15.70 1.90
CA THR A 392 -24.70 16.55 2.49
C THR A 392 -23.99 17.33 1.39
N LYS A 393 -23.91 18.65 1.56
CA LYS A 393 -23.16 19.57 0.71
C LYS A 393 -21.92 20.03 1.47
N ILE A 394 -20.75 19.94 0.83
CA ILE A 394 -19.48 20.38 1.39
C ILE A 394 -18.94 21.51 0.51
N THR A 395 -18.75 22.68 1.10
CA THR A 395 -18.18 23.86 0.46
C THR A 395 -16.79 24.09 1.03
N LEU A 396 -15.80 24.16 0.13
CA LEU A 396 -14.39 24.37 0.48
C LEU A 396 -13.95 25.75 -0.02
N PHE A 397 -13.46 26.60 0.88
CA PHE A 397 -12.86 27.88 0.53
C PHE A 397 -11.34 27.75 0.45
N LEU A 398 -10.82 27.80 -0.77
CA LEU A 398 -9.39 27.71 -1.06
C LEU A 398 -8.76 29.11 -1.04
N LYS A 399 -7.52 29.23 -0.53
CA LYS A 399 -6.74 30.49 -0.61
C LYS A 399 -6.22 30.74 -2.03
N GLU A 400 -5.98 32.00 -2.39
CA GLU A 400 -5.56 32.43 -3.76
C GLU A 400 -4.35 31.66 -4.31
N ASN A 401 -3.39 31.29 -3.46
CA ASN A 401 -2.20 30.51 -3.84
C ASN A 401 -2.43 28.98 -3.98
N GLN A 402 -3.65 28.51 -3.70
CA GLN A 402 -4.10 27.12 -3.93
C GLN A 402 -4.93 27.00 -5.23
N VAL A 403 -5.36 28.13 -5.81
CA VAL A 403 -6.21 28.16 -7.02
C VAL A 403 -5.44 27.68 -8.26
N THR A 404 -4.12 27.87 -8.32
CA THR A 404 -3.27 27.38 -9.41
C THR A 404 -3.26 25.84 -9.52
N MET A 405 -3.66 25.12 -8.47
CA MET A 405 -3.82 23.66 -8.49
C MET A 405 -5.20 23.18 -8.99
N SER A 406 -6.13 24.08 -9.34
CA SER A 406 -7.49 23.73 -9.77
C SER A 406 -7.69 23.64 -11.30
N ALA A 407 -6.67 24.00 -12.10
CA ALA A 407 -6.78 24.00 -13.57
C ALA A 407 -6.63 22.62 -14.23
N SER A 408 -6.44 21.54 -13.45
CA SER A 408 -6.50 20.16 -13.93
C SER A 408 -7.57 19.42 -13.15
N GLY A 409 -8.74 19.28 -13.76
CA GLY A 409 -9.98 18.83 -13.13
C GLY A 409 -9.83 17.56 -12.30
N TYR A 410 -10.04 17.70 -10.99
CA TYR A 410 -10.25 16.58 -10.09
C TYR A 410 -11.74 16.25 -10.02
N ARG A 411 -12.09 14.98 -10.29
CA ARG A 411 -13.41 14.42 -9.99
C ARG A 411 -13.38 13.84 -8.59
N VAL A 412 -14.03 14.48 -7.63
CA VAL A 412 -14.29 13.87 -6.32
C VAL A 412 -15.51 12.98 -6.46
N LEU A 413 -15.32 11.67 -6.27
CA LEU A 413 -16.37 10.66 -6.37
C LEU A 413 -17.12 10.58 -5.02
N ILE A 414 -18.36 11.08 -4.98
CA ILE A 414 -19.24 10.87 -3.82
C ILE A 414 -20.08 9.62 -4.12
N ILE A 415 -19.76 8.51 -3.46
CA ILE A 415 -20.51 7.25 -3.60
C ILE A 415 -21.69 7.28 -2.62
N GLY A 416 -22.89 7.52 -3.15
CA GLY A 416 -24.16 7.26 -2.48
C GLY A 416 -24.79 5.94 -2.93
N PRO A 417 -25.91 5.50 -2.32
CA PRO A 417 -26.51 4.18 -2.54
C PRO A 417 -27.10 3.95 -3.94
N GLU A 418 -27.10 4.97 -4.81
CA GLU A 418 -27.37 4.82 -6.24
C GLU A 418 -26.18 5.40 -7.02
N TRP A 419 -25.66 4.65 -7.99
CA TRP A 419 -24.59 5.07 -8.90
C TRP A 419 -25.05 6.22 -9.80
N LYS A 420 -25.13 7.44 -9.25
CA LYS A 420 -25.31 8.67 -10.02
C LYS A 420 -24.05 9.52 -9.87
N SER A 421 -23.44 9.84 -11.01
CA SER A 421 -22.40 10.84 -11.10
C SER A 421 -23.02 12.22 -10.85
N PHE A 422 -22.49 12.98 -9.89
CA PHE A 422 -22.82 14.39 -9.73
C PHE A 422 -21.70 15.25 -10.32
N GLU A 423 -22.09 16.29 -11.04
CA GLU A 423 -21.19 17.26 -11.65
C GLU A 423 -20.75 18.27 -10.59
N ILE A 424 -19.44 18.53 -10.49
CA ILE A 424 -18.90 19.54 -9.57
C ILE A 424 -18.94 20.88 -10.30
N SER A 425 -19.74 21.83 -9.80
CA SER A 425 -19.70 23.22 -10.27
C SER A 425 -18.73 24.03 -9.41
N THR A 426 -17.66 24.53 -10.00
CA THR A 426 -16.80 25.56 -9.38
C THR A 426 -17.34 26.94 -9.73
N GLN A 427 -17.74 27.73 -8.72
CA GLN A 427 -18.01 29.17 -8.89
C GLN A 427 -16.94 29.97 -8.17
N SER A 428 -16.28 30.88 -8.91
CA SER A 428 -15.43 31.91 -8.33
C SER A 428 -16.32 33.00 -7.74
N TYR A 429 -16.28 33.20 -6.42
CA TYR A 429 -16.89 34.36 -5.79
C TYR A 429 -15.90 35.54 -5.85
N GLU A 430 -16.25 36.59 -6.59
CA GLU A 430 -15.64 37.91 -6.39
C GLU A 430 -16.12 38.50 -5.06
N SER A 431 -15.16 39.04 -4.32
CA SER A 431 -15.20 39.67 -3.00
C SER A 431 -16.55 40.23 -2.53
N PHE A 432 -17.02 39.76 -1.36
CA PHE A 432 -17.99 40.47 -0.55
C PHE A 432 -17.23 41.44 0.37
N GLN A 433 -17.15 42.73 0.01
CA GLN A 433 -16.67 43.76 0.91
C GLN A 433 -17.74 44.07 1.96
N MET A 434 -17.37 43.97 3.23
CA MET A 434 -18.14 44.52 4.35
C MET A 434 -18.23 46.04 4.18
N SER A 435 -19.44 46.56 4.05
CA SER A 435 -19.74 47.98 4.01
C SER A 435 -19.68 48.57 5.42
N ASP A 436 -18.60 49.29 5.74
CA ASP A 436 -18.60 50.28 6.81
C ASP A 436 -18.94 51.66 6.25
N SER A 437 -19.92 52.30 6.90
CA SER A 437 -20.41 53.64 6.64
C SER A 437 -19.38 54.73 7.02
N ASN A 438 -18.96 55.57 6.09
CA ASN A 438 -19.15 57.04 6.15
C ASN A 438 -18.29 57.82 5.13
N SER A 439 -18.95 58.82 4.53
CA SER A 439 -18.44 60.13 4.10
C SER A 439 -17.54 60.27 2.84
N PHE A 440 -18.14 61.00 1.89
CA PHE A 440 -17.59 62.12 1.11
C PHE A 440 -16.69 61.90 -0.14
N SER A 441 -17.26 62.41 -1.25
CA SER A 441 -16.67 63.14 -2.38
C SER A 441 -15.86 62.43 -3.49
N ARG A 442 -16.44 62.53 -4.70
CA ARG A 442 -15.86 62.66 -6.05
C ARG A 442 -14.32 62.74 -6.15
N LEU A 443 -13.75 62.01 -7.12
CA LEU A 443 -13.05 62.53 -8.32
C LEU A 443 -12.48 61.39 -9.19
N VAL A 444 -12.87 61.37 -10.47
CA VAL A 444 -12.15 61.07 -11.75
C VAL A 444 -11.00 60.03 -11.79
N PRO A 445 -10.93 59.13 -12.81
CA PRO A 445 -9.84 58.16 -13.00
C PRO A 445 -8.63 58.72 -13.77
N PRO A 446 -7.45 58.11 -13.66
CA PRO A 446 -6.73 57.66 -14.86
C PRO A 446 -6.04 56.29 -14.67
N VAL A 447 -6.02 55.40 -15.67
CA VAL A 447 -5.02 55.30 -16.76
C VAL A 447 -3.57 55.22 -16.26
N CYS A 448 -3.08 53.99 -16.07
CA CYS A 448 -2.06 53.32 -16.90
C CYS A 448 -1.99 51.86 -16.49
#